data_AF-A0A7G2M3Y0-F1
#
_entry.id   AF-A0A7G2M3Y0-F1
#
_cell.length_a   1.000
_cell.length_b   1.000
_cell.length_c   1.000
_cell.angle_alpha   90.00
_cell.angle_beta   90.00
_cell.angle_gamma   90.00
#
_symmetry.space_group_name_H-M   'P 1'
#
loop_
_entity.id
_entity.type
_entity.pdbx_description
1 polymer ?
#
loop_
_entity_poly.entity_id
_entity_poly.type
_entity_poly.pdbx_seq_one_letter_code
_entity_poly.pdbx_strand_id
1 'polypeptide(L)'
;INMRQVFQNPTQALIGIPLLTHQFGYVNILPAYSVLLVCAPAAIMLGLRRPRLLLALSLTLWLVTGIYRLNLPNYPNPGGWFFNPFAWQAIFICGLLVGLSQRQGYRFFPQSRALFWLSVTVLLGILAWKYVPGLGQFLNLQMHHLREAGVPFNLTSHDKTYLSAPRFIHILALGYFLSQLPTVTRMAAHRMASPFRLIGQHGLLIFANGTVLALFCQTLMLAKPEAVWMVWVLPVLGTGALLGIALIAEASRR
;
A
#
# COMPACT_ATOMS: atom_id res chain seq x y z
N ILE A 1 -19.53 5.00 9.95
CA ILE A 1 -19.02 6.37 10.26
C ILE A 1 -18.79 7.18 8.97
N ASN A 2 -17.99 6.71 7.99
CA ASN A 2 -17.71 7.53 6.79
C ASN A 2 -18.85 7.62 5.76
N MET A 3 -19.70 6.59 5.63
CA MET A 3 -20.91 6.68 4.78
C MET A 3 -22.03 7.51 5.42
N ARG A 4 -22.02 7.68 6.75
CA ARG A 4 -23.05 8.45 7.47
C ARG A 4 -23.11 9.89 6.97
N GLN A 5 -21.96 10.48 6.65
CA GLN A 5 -21.86 11.83 6.10
C GLN A 5 -22.57 12.00 4.75
N VAL A 6 -22.64 10.95 3.93
CA VAL A 6 -23.36 11.00 2.64
C VAL A 6 -24.87 11.13 2.85
N PHE A 7 -25.39 10.50 3.91
CA PHE A 7 -26.82 10.53 4.22
C PHE A 7 -27.21 11.70 5.13
N GLN A 8 -26.34 12.10 6.05
CA GLN A 8 -26.65 13.14 7.04
C GLN A 8 -26.17 14.54 6.62
N ASN A 9 -25.08 14.63 5.84
CA ASN A 9 -24.51 15.89 5.36
C ASN A 9 -24.21 15.83 3.84
N PRO A 10 -25.23 15.59 3.00
CA PRO A 10 -25.06 15.27 1.59
C PRO A 10 -24.32 16.36 0.80
N THR A 11 -24.60 17.64 1.05
CA THR A 11 -23.92 18.75 0.38
C THR A 11 -22.41 18.76 0.66
N GLN A 12 -22.02 18.52 1.90
CA GLN A 12 -20.61 18.50 2.31
C GLN A 12 -19.90 17.28 1.74
N ALA A 13 -20.57 16.12 1.71
CA ALA A 13 -20.06 14.92 1.05
C ALA A 13 -19.90 15.14 -0.47
N LEU A 14 -20.87 15.76 -1.14
CA LEU A 14 -20.80 16.08 -2.57
C LEU A 14 -19.65 17.03 -2.94
N ILE A 15 -19.18 17.86 -2.00
CA ILE A 15 -17.96 18.66 -2.16
C ILE A 15 -16.70 17.83 -1.88
N GLY A 16 -16.70 17.04 -0.80
CA GLY A 16 -15.54 16.27 -0.37
C GLY A 16 -15.13 15.16 -1.35
N ILE A 17 -16.10 14.56 -2.05
CA ILE A 17 -15.89 13.48 -3.03
C ILE A 17 -15.04 13.92 -4.24
N PRO A 18 -15.42 14.94 -5.03
CA PRO A 18 -14.64 15.36 -6.21
C PRO A 18 -13.26 15.92 -5.82
N LEU A 19 -13.13 16.50 -4.63
CA LEU A 19 -11.86 16.97 -4.07
C LEU A 19 -10.98 15.84 -3.51
N LEU A 20 -11.46 14.59 -3.54
CA LEU A 20 -10.81 13.40 -2.97
C LEU A 20 -10.57 13.47 -1.45
N THR A 21 -11.15 14.46 -0.77
CA THR A 21 -10.95 14.71 0.67
C THR A 21 -11.81 13.78 1.53
N HIS A 22 -12.91 13.24 1.00
CA HIS A 22 -13.75 12.30 1.74
C HIS A 22 -13.15 10.89 1.75
N GLN A 23 -12.61 10.45 2.89
CA GLN A 23 -11.93 9.16 3.02
C GLN A 23 -12.89 8.03 3.40
N PHE A 24 -13.60 7.42 2.45
CA PHE A 24 -14.41 6.23 2.73
C PHE A 24 -13.55 5.02 3.13
N GLY A 25 -13.89 4.32 4.21
CA GLY A 25 -13.01 3.32 4.84
C GLY A 25 -12.41 2.26 3.90
N TYR A 26 -13.21 1.68 2.99
CA TYR A 26 -12.76 0.63 2.06
C TYR A 26 -12.10 1.16 0.77
N VAL A 27 -12.31 2.43 0.43
CA VAL A 27 -11.78 3.05 -0.80
C VAL A 27 -10.83 4.21 -0.54
N ASN A 28 -10.48 4.50 0.71
CA ASN A 28 -9.58 5.60 1.10
C ASN A 28 -8.16 5.44 0.56
N ILE A 29 -7.82 4.28 0.02
CA ILE A 29 -6.57 4.08 -0.73
C ILE A 29 -6.64 4.71 -2.13
N LEU A 30 -7.82 4.79 -2.77
CA LEU A 30 -7.99 5.34 -4.12
C LEU A 30 -7.57 6.81 -4.22
N PRO A 31 -8.02 7.74 -3.34
CA PRO A 31 -7.54 9.11 -3.32
C PRO A 31 -6.01 9.22 -3.33
N ALA A 32 -5.35 8.43 -2.48
CA ALA A 32 -3.90 8.43 -2.41
C ALA A 32 -3.28 7.95 -3.73
N TYR A 33 -3.80 6.87 -4.33
CA TYR A 33 -3.35 6.41 -5.65
C TYR A 33 -3.54 7.46 -6.74
N SER A 34 -4.69 8.16 -6.78
CA SER A 34 -4.95 9.21 -7.77
C SER A 34 -3.89 10.31 -7.69
N VAL A 35 -3.56 10.78 -6.49
CA VAL A 35 -2.51 11.79 -6.28
C VAL A 35 -1.14 11.26 -6.76
N LEU A 36 -0.77 10.04 -6.36
CA LEU A 36 0.51 9.45 -6.75
C LEU A 36 0.62 9.23 -8.27
N LEU A 37 -0.48 8.83 -8.92
CA LEU A 37 -0.54 8.64 -10.37
C LEU A 37 -0.47 9.97 -11.13
N VAL A 38 -1.08 11.04 -10.62
CA VAL A 38 -0.93 12.39 -11.18
C VAL A 38 0.51 12.87 -11.07
N CYS A 39 1.20 12.55 -9.97
CA CYS A 39 2.62 12.86 -9.80
C CYS A 39 3.56 11.91 -10.56
N ALA A 40 3.07 10.76 -11.01
CA ALA A 40 3.91 9.69 -11.58
C ALA A 40 4.68 10.12 -12.84
N PRO A 41 4.14 10.87 -13.82
CA PRO A 41 4.90 11.33 -14.97
C PRO A 41 6.15 12.13 -14.59
N ALA A 42 6.02 13.07 -13.66
CA ALA A 42 7.14 13.86 -13.15
C ALA A 42 8.16 12.98 -12.41
N ALA A 43 7.68 12.07 -11.56
CA ALA A 43 8.53 11.11 -10.86
C ALA A 43 9.27 10.17 -11.83
N ILE A 44 8.63 9.73 -12.92
CA ILE A 44 9.26 8.92 -13.98
C ILE A 44 10.34 9.72 -14.70
N MET A 45 10.04 10.96 -15.11
CA MET A 45 11.02 11.82 -15.78
C MET A 45 12.27 12.04 -14.92
N LEU A 46 12.08 12.30 -13.62
CA LEU A 46 13.20 12.46 -12.69
C LEU A 46 13.89 11.12 -12.41
N GLY A 47 13.14 10.04 -12.26
CA GLY A 47 13.65 8.68 -11.99
C GLY A 47 14.51 8.14 -13.13
N LEU A 48 14.16 8.44 -14.38
CA LEU A 48 14.93 8.05 -15.56
C LEU A 48 16.29 8.79 -15.64
N ARG A 49 16.36 10.03 -15.16
CA ARG A 49 17.56 10.88 -15.27
C ARG A 49 18.44 10.87 -14.02
N ARG A 50 17.84 10.92 -12.84
CA ARG A 50 18.48 11.10 -11.53
C ARG A 50 17.78 10.23 -10.46
N PRO A 51 17.81 8.89 -10.57
CA PRO A 51 17.04 8.00 -9.69
C PRO A 51 17.41 8.14 -8.21
N ARG A 52 18.69 8.36 -7.89
CA ARG A 52 19.16 8.60 -6.52
C ARG A 52 18.62 9.89 -5.91
N LEU A 53 18.48 10.95 -6.72
CA LEU A 53 17.90 12.22 -6.29
C LEU A 53 16.41 12.05 -6.00
N LEU A 54 15.67 11.34 -6.87
CA LEU A 54 14.26 11.04 -6.62
C LEU A 54 14.07 10.27 -5.31
N LEU A 55 14.88 9.25 -5.05
CA LEU A 55 14.84 8.51 -3.79
C LEU A 55 15.15 9.43 -2.60
N ALA A 56 16.19 10.25 -2.68
CA ALA A 56 16.56 11.17 -1.62
C ALA A 56 15.42 12.16 -1.30
N LEU A 57 14.86 12.82 -2.32
CA LEU A 57 13.71 13.72 -2.16
C LEU A 57 12.51 13.01 -1.54
N SER A 58 12.23 11.79 -1.97
CA SER A 58 11.14 10.97 -1.45
C SER A 58 11.33 10.63 0.03
N LEU A 59 12.53 10.19 0.43
CA LEU A 59 12.84 9.88 1.83
C LEU A 59 12.88 11.13 2.71
N THR A 60 13.37 12.26 2.19
CA THR A 60 13.33 13.55 2.88
C THR A 60 11.89 13.98 3.12
N LEU A 61 11.03 13.92 2.10
CA LEU A 61 9.61 14.26 2.25
C LEU A 61 8.94 13.34 3.27
N TRP A 62 9.21 12.04 3.24
CA TRP A 62 8.69 11.09 4.24
C TRP A 62 9.13 11.44 5.67
N LEU A 63 10.41 11.80 5.86
CA LEU A 63 10.95 12.19 7.16
C LEU A 63 10.30 13.49 7.67
N VAL A 64 10.27 14.53 6.82
CA VAL A 64 9.63 15.83 7.11
C VAL A 64 8.15 15.64 7.44
N THR A 65 7.44 14.80 6.69
CA THR A 65 6.03 14.44 6.94
C THR A 65 5.84 13.85 8.33
N GLY A 66 6.75 12.96 8.75
CA GLY A 66 6.73 12.36 10.08
C GLY A 66 7.02 13.34 11.21
N ILE A 67 8.00 14.24 11.02
CA ILE A 67 8.41 15.25 12.01
C ILE A 67 7.29 16.28 12.22
N TYR A 68 6.77 16.86 11.12
CA TYR A 68 5.80 17.96 11.18
C TYR A 68 4.34 17.50 11.13
N ARG A 69 4.08 16.19 11.11
CA ARG A 69 2.72 15.62 11.02
C ARG A 69 1.94 16.14 9.81
N LEU A 70 2.62 16.29 8.67
CA LEU A 70 1.99 16.79 7.46
C LEU A 70 0.93 15.79 6.98
N ASN A 71 -0.31 16.23 6.79
CA ASN A 71 -1.37 15.41 6.23
C ASN A 71 -2.39 16.30 5.50
N LEU A 72 -3.09 15.73 4.53
CA LEU A 72 -4.19 16.38 3.82
C LEU A 72 -5.47 16.33 4.65
N PRO A 73 -6.35 17.34 4.57
CA PRO A 73 -7.61 17.37 5.32
C PRO A 73 -8.61 16.30 4.84
N ASN A 74 -9.34 15.69 5.78
CA ASN A 74 -10.34 14.63 5.51
C ASN A 74 -11.77 15.16 5.45
N TYR A 75 -12.02 16.26 4.74
CA TYR A 75 -13.36 16.86 4.69
C TYR A 75 -14.41 15.90 4.09
N PRO A 76 -15.61 15.73 4.67
CA PRO A 76 -16.21 16.51 5.79
C PRO A 76 -15.92 15.96 7.19
N ASN A 77 -15.13 14.90 7.32
CA ASN A 77 -14.74 14.37 8.62
C ASN A 77 -13.56 15.17 9.22
N PRO A 78 -13.40 15.18 10.55
CA PRO A 78 -12.20 15.72 11.16
C PRO A 78 -10.96 14.85 10.87
N GLY A 79 -9.78 15.44 11.04
CA GLY A 79 -8.49 14.76 10.89
C GLY A 79 -7.96 14.79 9.45
N GLY A 80 -7.08 13.84 9.15
CA GLY A 80 -6.37 13.78 7.87
C GLY A 80 -6.60 12.51 7.09
N TRP A 81 -6.00 12.43 5.91
CA TRP A 81 -6.11 11.25 5.05
C TRP A 81 -5.56 10.02 5.76
N PHE A 82 -6.29 8.91 5.65
CA PHE A 82 -5.89 7.67 6.28
C PHE A 82 -4.66 7.06 5.59
N PHE A 83 -4.64 7.09 4.26
CA PHE A 83 -3.44 6.86 3.44
C PHE A 83 -2.86 8.21 3.05
N ASN A 84 -1.91 8.70 3.84
CA ASN A 84 -1.28 10.00 3.60
C ASN A 84 -0.34 9.93 2.38
N PRO A 85 -0.61 10.66 1.28
CA PRO A 85 0.22 10.60 0.09
C PRO A 85 1.65 11.10 0.34
N PHE A 86 1.88 12.02 1.28
CA PHE A 86 3.23 12.51 1.60
C PHE A 86 4.12 11.44 2.24
N ALA A 87 3.51 10.50 2.98
CA ALA A 87 4.22 9.38 3.57
C ALA A 87 4.29 8.17 2.61
N TRP A 88 3.14 7.76 2.06
CA TRP A 88 3.04 6.57 1.22
C TRP A 88 3.70 6.73 -0.16
N GLN A 89 4.01 7.95 -0.60
CA GLN A 89 4.85 8.14 -1.79
C GLN A 89 6.23 7.47 -1.63
N ALA A 90 6.77 7.30 -0.41
CA ALA A 90 8.07 6.68 -0.21
C ALA A 90 8.16 5.25 -0.76
N ILE A 91 7.20 4.40 -0.39
CA ILE A 91 7.14 3.03 -0.90
C ILE A 91 6.81 3.00 -2.41
N PHE A 92 5.96 3.92 -2.87
CA PHE A 92 5.64 4.07 -4.29
C PHE A 92 6.88 4.38 -5.13
N ILE A 93 7.70 5.34 -4.70
CA ILE A 93 8.96 5.71 -5.37
C ILE A 93 9.97 4.56 -5.34
N CYS A 94 10.08 3.82 -4.23
CA CYS A 94 10.91 2.61 -4.20
C CYS A 94 10.48 1.60 -5.28
N GLY A 95 9.18 1.32 -5.39
CA GLY A 95 8.63 0.43 -6.41
C GLY A 95 8.82 0.96 -7.84
N LEU A 96 8.61 2.27 -8.03
CA LEU A 96 8.83 2.95 -9.32
C LEU A 96 10.27 2.79 -9.79
N LEU A 97 11.25 3.07 -8.93
CA LEU A 97 12.67 2.96 -9.26
C LEU A 97 13.08 1.51 -9.58
N VAL A 98 12.53 0.54 -8.85
CA VAL A 98 12.70 -0.89 -9.19
C VAL A 98 12.18 -1.16 -10.60
N GLY A 99 10.94 -0.77 -10.91
CA GLY A 99 10.34 -0.97 -12.23
C GLY A 99 11.10 -0.27 -13.37
N LEU A 100 11.53 0.98 -13.16
CA LEU A 100 12.31 1.74 -14.14
C LEU A 100 13.68 1.09 -14.39
N SER A 101 14.40 0.72 -13.35
CA SER A 101 15.71 0.07 -13.49
C SER A 101 15.62 -1.26 -14.23
N GLN A 102 14.62 -2.08 -13.91
CA GLN A 102 14.37 -3.35 -14.60
C GLN A 102 14.11 -3.15 -16.10
N ARG A 103 13.34 -2.11 -16.47
CA ARG A 103 13.14 -1.75 -17.88
C ARG A 103 14.41 -1.26 -18.57
N GLN A 104 15.33 -0.65 -17.82
CA GLN A 104 16.65 -0.22 -18.30
C GLN A 104 17.71 -1.33 -18.26
N GLY A 105 17.34 -2.56 -17.89
CA GLY A 105 18.24 -3.72 -17.89
C GLY A 105 19.21 -3.80 -16.70
N TYR A 106 19.03 -2.99 -15.65
CA TYR A 106 19.83 -3.09 -14.42
C TYR A 106 18.95 -3.20 -13.17
N ARG A 107 19.58 -3.41 -12.01
CA ARG A 107 18.89 -3.43 -10.71
C ARG A 107 19.25 -2.19 -9.91
N PHE A 108 18.26 -1.36 -9.57
CA PHE A 108 18.49 -0.20 -8.73
C PHE A 108 18.99 -0.59 -7.32
N PHE A 109 18.37 -1.62 -6.72
CA PHE A 109 18.87 -2.25 -5.50
C PHE A 109 19.69 -3.50 -5.90
N PRO A 110 21.03 -3.43 -5.87
CA PRO A 110 21.88 -4.51 -6.37
C PRO A 110 21.81 -5.74 -5.46
N GLN A 111 22.23 -6.89 -6.00
CA GLN A 111 22.35 -8.08 -5.17
C GLN A 111 23.49 -7.90 -4.17
N SER A 112 23.15 -7.95 -2.89
CA SER A 112 24.10 -7.85 -1.79
C SER A 112 23.79 -8.88 -0.73
N ARG A 113 24.81 -9.67 -0.35
CA ARG A 113 24.74 -10.64 0.76
C ARG A 113 24.50 -9.92 2.08
N ALA A 114 25.12 -8.75 2.28
CA ALA A 114 24.92 -7.95 3.48
C ALA A 114 23.46 -7.47 3.60
N LEU A 115 22.89 -6.91 2.53
CA LEU A 115 21.48 -6.48 2.53
C LEU A 115 20.51 -7.67 2.66
N PHE A 116 20.89 -8.84 2.14
CA PHE A 116 20.08 -10.05 2.28
C PHE A 116 19.99 -10.48 3.75
N TRP A 117 21.14 -10.63 4.41
CA TRP A 117 21.18 -10.99 5.82
C TRP A 117 20.58 -9.90 6.71
N LEU A 118 20.77 -8.62 6.38
CA LEU A 118 20.09 -7.53 7.06
C LEU A 118 18.56 -7.66 6.96
N SER A 119 18.04 -7.99 5.77
CA SER A 119 16.61 -8.23 5.58
C SER A 119 16.12 -9.42 6.39
N VAL A 120 16.88 -10.52 6.42
CA VAL A 120 16.57 -11.70 7.25
C VAL A 120 16.52 -11.32 8.73
N THR A 121 17.53 -10.59 9.24
CA THR A 121 17.57 -10.14 10.64
C THR A 121 16.38 -9.25 10.98
N VAL A 122 16.02 -8.31 10.10
CA VAL A 122 14.82 -7.47 10.29
C VAL A 122 13.55 -8.31 10.36
N LEU A 123 13.36 -9.25 9.43
CA LEU A 123 12.16 -10.08 9.37
C LEU A 123 12.04 -11.00 10.58
N LEU A 124 13.13 -11.67 10.97
CA LEU A 124 13.18 -12.51 12.16
C LEU A 124 12.99 -11.67 13.43
N GLY A 125 13.58 -10.48 13.49
CA GLY A 125 13.41 -9.55 14.61
C GLY A 125 11.95 -9.12 14.78
N ILE A 126 11.23 -8.87 13.69
CA ILE A 126 9.80 -8.52 13.71
C ILE A 126 8.93 -9.73 14.10
N LEU A 127 9.26 -10.93 13.61
CA LEU A 127 8.60 -12.16 14.06
C LEU A 127 8.81 -12.37 15.57
N ALA A 128 10.04 -12.18 16.05
CA ALA A 128 10.34 -12.27 17.47
C ALA A 128 9.57 -11.22 18.26
N TRP A 129 9.56 -9.95 17.81
CA TRP A 129 8.77 -8.87 18.43
C TRP A 129 7.31 -9.28 18.60
N LYS A 130 6.72 -9.90 17.58
CA LYS A 130 5.30 -10.29 17.59
C LYS A 130 4.99 -11.51 18.46
N TYR A 131 5.85 -12.53 18.44
CA TYR A 131 5.52 -13.86 18.96
C TYR A 131 6.29 -14.28 20.22
N VAL A 132 7.44 -13.67 20.52
CA VAL A 132 8.17 -13.96 21.75
C VAL A 132 7.49 -13.25 22.93
N PRO A 133 7.01 -13.99 23.95
CA PRO A 133 6.37 -13.38 25.12
C PRO A 133 7.28 -12.35 25.80
N GLY A 134 6.73 -11.21 26.18
CA GLY A 134 7.47 -10.12 26.86
C GLY A 134 8.34 -9.25 25.94
N LEU A 135 8.91 -9.80 24.86
CA LEU A 135 9.79 -9.05 23.95
C LEU A 135 9.07 -7.87 23.28
N GLY A 136 7.83 -8.08 22.83
CA GLY A 136 7.09 -7.01 22.17
C GLY A 136 6.75 -5.84 23.08
N GLN A 137 6.44 -6.10 24.36
CA GLN A 137 6.24 -5.07 25.36
C GLN A 137 7.54 -4.31 25.64
N PHE A 138 8.64 -5.05 25.82
CA PHE A 138 9.96 -4.47 26.02
C PHE A 138 10.34 -3.53 24.87
N LEU A 139 10.28 -3.99 23.62
CA LEU A 139 10.66 -3.17 22.46
C LEU A 139 9.73 -1.96 22.25
N ASN A 140 8.43 -2.10 22.53
CA ASN A 140 7.50 -0.96 22.50
C ASN A 140 7.82 0.08 23.59
N LEU A 141 8.25 -0.37 24.78
CA LEU A 141 8.73 0.53 25.84
C LEU A 141 10.01 1.26 25.43
N GLN A 142 10.93 0.58 24.74
CA GLN A 142 12.14 1.23 24.21
C GLN A 142 11.80 2.26 23.12
N MET A 143 10.82 1.99 22.25
CA MET A 143 10.31 3.01 21.33
C MET A 143 9.70 4.21 22.05
N HIS A 144 9.02 3.99 23.18
CA HIS A 144 8.51 5.07 24.02
C HIS A 144 9.65 5.94 24.57
N HIS A 145 10.68 5.32 25.15
CA HIS A 145 11.84 6.06 25.67
C HIS A 145 12.56 6.85 24.57
N LEU A 146 12.69 6.28 23.36
CA LEU A 146 13.25 6.99 22.22
C LEU A 146 12.41 8.21 21.83
N ARG A 147 11.08 8.08 21.87
CA ARG A 147 10.17 9.20 21.62
C ARG A 147 10.34 10.30 22.66
N GLU A 148 10.47 9.94 23.94
CA GLU A 148 10.72 10.89 25.03
C GLU A 148 12.09 11.58 24.88
N ALA A 149 13.08 10.86 24.35
CA ALA A 149 14.40 11.42 24.01
C ALA A 149 14.40 12.31 22.74
N GLY A 150 13.23 12.60 22.16
CA GLY A 150 13.08 13.51 21.02
C GLY A 150 13.23 12.86 19.64
N VAL A 151 13.32 11.52 19.55
CA VAL A 151 13.36 10.84 18.26
C VAL A 151 12.01 11.03 17.53
N PRO A 152 12.01 11.37 16.22
CA PRO A 152 10.80 11.62 15.45
C PRO A 152 9.75 10.50 15.52
N PHE A 153 8.47 10.89 15.55
CA PHE A 153 7.34 9.97 15.67
C PHE A 153 7.29 8.88 14.59
N ASN A 154 7.66 9.21 13.36
CA ASN A 154 7.67 8.23 12.27
C ASN A 154 8.68 7.11 12.54
N LEU A 155 9.69 7.32 13.38
CA LEU A 155 10.64 6.27 13.77
C LEU A 155 10.19 5.50 15.03
N THR A 156 9.44 6.15 15.91
CA THR A 156 9.06 5.63 17.24
C THR A 156 7.58 5.26 17.35
N SER A 157 6.92 4.95 16.24
CA SER A 157 5.52 4.50 16.22
C SER A 157 5.28 3.37 15.23
N HIS A 158 4.10 2.75 15.36
CA HIS A 158 3.57 1.77 14.42
C HIS A 158 2.42 2.35 13.57
N ASP A 159 2.42 3.66 13.40
CA ASP A 159 1.38 4.38 12.69
C ASP A 159 1.31 4.02 11.20
N LYS A 160 0.11 3.67 10.74
CA LYS A 160 -0.15 3.30 9.35
C LYS A 160 -0.24 4.53 8.45
N THR A 161 -0.85 5.61 8.93
CA THR A 161 -1.10 6.82 8.15
C THR A 161 0.21 7.46 7.71
N TYR A 162 1.19 7.53 8.60
CA TYR A 162 2.50 8.14 8.33
C TYR A 162 3.55 7.17 7.79
N LEU A 163 3.15 5.94 7.41
CA LEU A 163 4.09 4.89 6.97
C LEU A 163 5.31 4.84 7.88
N SER A 164 5.08 4.66 9.18
CA SER A 164 6.15 4.67 10.18
C SER A 164 7.23 3.62 9.89
N ALA A 165 8.47 3.92 10.30
CA ALA A 165 9.68 3.18 9.97
C ALA A 165 9.59 1.68 10.23
N PRO A 166 9.01 1.18 11.34
CA PRO A 166 8.85 -0.27 11.52
C PRO A 166 8.09 -0.92 10.36
N ARG A 167 7.01 -0.27 9.87
CA ARG A 167 6.24 -0.76 8.72
C ARG A 167 7.02 -0.61 7.42
N PHE A 168 7.68 0.53 7.23
CA PHE A 168 8.39 0.84 5.99
C PHE A 168 9.62 -0.06 5.81
N ILE A 169 10.42 -0.23 6.85
CA ILE A 169 11.58 -1.12 6.87
C ILE A 169 11.13 -2.56 6.68
N HIS A 170 10.05 -3.00 7.35
CA HIS A 170 9.51 -4.34 7.18
C HIS A 170 9.15 -4.66 5.72
N ILE A 171 8.37 -3.80 5.06
CA ILE A 171 7.93 -4.07 3.69
C ILE A 171 9.08 -4.01 2.68
N LEU A 172 10.06 -3.13 2.88
CA LEU A 172 11.27 -3.08 2.08
C LEU A 172 12.15 -4.33 2.28
N ALA A 173 12.33 -4.76 3.53
CA ALA A 173 13.08 -5.97 3.86
C ALA A 173 12.41 -7.22 3.27
N LEU A 174 11.08 -7.33 3.37
CA LEU A 174 10.32 -8.43 2.79
C LEU A 174 10.45 -8.45 1.27
N GLY A 175 10.26 -7.30 0.61
CA GLY A 175 10.39 -7.17 -0.84
C GLY A 175 11.79 -7.53 -1.33
N TYR A 176 12.83 -7.00 -0.67
CA TYR A 176 14.22 -7.29 -1.00
C TYR A 176 14.54 -8.77 -0.77
N PHE A 177 14.22 -9.34 0.40
CA PHE A 177 14.42 -10.74 0.71
C PHE A 177 13.80 -11.67 -0.35
N LEU A 178 12.52 -11.48 -0.66
CA LEU A 178 11.81 -12.30 -1.66
C LEU A 178 12.41 -12.14 -3.06
N SER A 179 12.84 -10.93 -3.44
CA SER A 179 13.45 -10.68 -4.76
C SER A 179 14.77 -11.42 -5.00
N GLN A 180 15.42 -11.86 -3.91
CA GLN A 180 16.71 -12.53 -3.93
C GLN A 180 16.59 -14.05 -3.93
N LEU A 181 15.39 -14.60 -3.77
CA LEU A 181 15.15 -16.03 -3.77
C LEU A 181 14.78 -16.53 -5.18
N PRO A 182 15.65 -17.32 -5.85
CA PRO A 182 15.35 -17.83 -7.19
C PRO A 182 14.07 -18.68 -7.24
N THR A 183 13.76 -19.38 -6.15
CA THR A 183 12.54 -20.16 -5.99
C THR A 183 11.28 -19.30 -6.10
N VAL A 184 11.27 -18.11 -5.50
CA VAL A 184 10.13 -17.18 -5.57
C VAL A 184 9.91 -16.75 -7.02
N THR A 185 10.98 -16.36 -7.72
CA THR A 185 10.91 -15.99 -9.14
C THR A 185 10.43 -17.15 -10.00
N ARG A 186 10.93 -18.37 -9.77
CA ARG A 186 10.52 -19.58 -10.50
C ARG A 186 9.04 -19.92 -10.27
N MET A 187 8.58 -19.84 -9.02
CA MET A 187 7.17 -20.07 -8.67
C MET A 187 6.27 -19.00 -9.29
N ALA A 188 6.65 -17.73 -9.22
CA ALA A 188 5.91 -16.63 -9.84
C ALA A 188 5.87 -16.75 -11.37
N ALA A 189 6.91 -17.33 -11.99
CA ALA A 189 6.96 -17.56 -13.44
C ALA A 189 6.14 -18.78 -13.90
N HIS A 190 5.77 -19.69 -12.98
CA HIS A 190 5.09 -20.94 -13.29
C HIS A 190 3.72 -20.72 -13.94
N ARG A 191 3.28 -21.64 -14.81
CA ARG A 191 1.99 -21.55 -15.53
C ARG A 191 0.78 -21.42 -14.60
N MET A 192 0.80 -22.09 -13.45
CA MET A 192 -0.28 -22.01 -12.46
C MET A 192 -0.35 -20.64 -11.78
N ALA A 193 0.74 -19.86 -11.80
CA ALA A 193 0.76 -18.49 -11.31
C ALA A 193 0.20 -17.48 -12.34
N SER A 194 -0.12 -17.92 -13.57
CA SER A 194 -0.60 -17.07 -14.65
C SER A 194 -1.81 -16.21 -14.26
N PRO A 195 -2.88 -16.74 -13.63
CA PRO A 195 -4.02 -15.93 -13.22
C PRO A 195 -3.63 -14.81 -12.24
N PHE A 196 -2.74 -15.10 -11.29
CA PHE A 196 -2.26 -14.11 -10.32
C PHE A 196 -1.41 -13.01 -10.97
N ARG A 197 -0.55 -13.38 -11.93
CA ARG A 197 0.22 -12.41 -12.72
C ARG A 197 -0.69 -11.51 -13.54
N LEU A 198 -1.69 -12.08 -14.19
CA LEU A 198 -2.65 -11.34 -15.01
C LEU A 198 -3.43 -10.32 -14.17
N ILE A 199 -3.97 -10.75 -13.04
CA ILE A 199 -4.64 -9.87 -12.08
C ILE A 199 -3.69 -8.77 -11.59
N GLY A 200 -2.44 -9.11 -11.28
CA GLY A 200 -1.42 -8.16 -10.83
C GLY A 200 -1.02 -7.13 -11.89
N GLN A 201 -0.94 -7.53 -13.16
CA GLN A 201 -0.62 -6.63 -14.29
C GLN A 201 -1.70 -5.55 -14.50
N HIS A 202 -2.95 -5.85 -14.16
CA HIS A 202 -4.10 -4.95 -14.24
C HIS A 202 -4.53 -4.43 -12.87
N GLY A 203 -3.61 -4.30 -11.91
CA GLY A 203 -3.91 -4.08 -10.50
C GLY A 203 -4.90 -2.95 -10.18
N LEU A 204 -4.79 -1.77 -10.81
CA LEU A 204 -5.73 -0.66 -10.59
C LEU A 204 -7.14 -1.00 -11.10
N LEU A 205 -7.24 -1.58 -12.30
CA LEU A 205 -8.51 -1.98 -12.90
C LEU A 205 -9.21 -3.04 -12.03
N ILE A 206 -8.47 -4.07 -11.63
CA ILE A 206 -8.99 -5.14 -10.78
C ILE A 206 -9.38 -4.60 -9.40
N PHE A 207 -8.57 -3.72 -8.81
CA PHE A 207 -8.90 -3.13 -7.52
C PHE A 207 -10.19 -2.28 -7.57
N ALA A 208 -10.33 -1.42 -8.59
CA ALA A 208 -11.51 -0.57 -8.74
C ALA A 208 -12.79 -1.40 -8.93
N ASN A 209 -12.77 -2.34 -9.88
CA ASN A 209 -13.91 -3.24 -10.11
C ASN A 209 -14.18 -4.14 -8.90
N GLY A 210 -13.14 -4.66 -8.26
CA GLY A 210 -13.25 -5.52 -7.10
C GLY A 210 -13.87 -4.80 -5.91
N THR A 211 -13.59 -3.50 -5.75
CA THR A 211 -14.22 -2.71 -4.70
C THR A 211 -15.71 -2.49 -4.98
N VAL A 212 -16.08 -2.13 -6.21
CA VAL A 212 -17.50 -1.99 -6.60
C VAL A 212 -18.25 -3.30 -6.38
N LEU A 213 -17.66 -4.42 -6.83
CA LEU A 213 -18.24 -5.75 -6.69
C LEU A 213 -18.36 -6.17 -5.22
N ALA A 214 -17.35 -5.90 -4.40
CA ALA A 214 -17.37 -6.18 -2.97
C ALA A 214 -18.48 -5.40 -2.25
N LEU A 215 -18.67 -4.11 -2.56
CA LEU A 215 -19.74 -3.29 -2.00
C LEU A 215 -21.13 -3.79 -2.43
N PHE A 216 -21.26 -4.21 -3.70
CA PHE A 216 -22.49 -4.81 -4.21
C PHE A 216 -22.82 -6.12 -3.47
N CYS A 217 -21.86 -7.05 -3.40
CA CYS A 217 -22.02 -8.31 -2.67
C CYS A 217 -22.33 -8.09 -1.19
N GLN A 218 -21.65 -7.15 -0.54
CA GLN A 218 -21.92 -6.78 0.85
C GLN A 218 -23.35 -6.28 1.03
N THR A 219 -23.87 -5.50 0.09
CA THR A 219 -25.26 -5.01 0.14
C THR A 219 -26.26 -6.17 0.02
N LEU A 220 -26.01 -7.14 -0.87
CA LEU A 220 -26.84 -8.35 -0.99
C LEU A 220 -26.86 -9.17 0.30
N MET A 221 -25.69 -9.36 0.91
CA MET A 221 -25.56 -10.11 2.16
C MET A 221 -26.27 -9.42 3.33
N LEU A 222 -26.22 -8.07 3.39
CA LEU A 222 -26.96 -7.30 4.39
C LEU A 222 -28.47 -7.34 4.16
N ALA A 223 -28.91 -7.45 2.90
CA ALA A 223 -30.32 -7.54 2.56
C ALA A 223 -30.93 -8.92 2.87
N LYS A 224 -30.13 -9.98 2.91
CA LYS A 224 -30.55 -11.36 3.25
C LYS A 224 -29.62 -12.03 4.26
N PRO A 225 -29.64 -11.63 5.55
CA PRO A 225 -28.73 -12.15 6.57
C PRO A 225 -28.82 -13.68 6.77
N GLU A 226 -29.99 -14.27 6.52
CA GLU A 226 -30.27 -15.70 6.64
C GLU A 226 -29.60 -16.56 5.55
N ALA A 227 -29.18 -15.95 4.43
CA ALA A 227 -28.60 -16.65 3.29
C ALA A 227 -27.09 -16.90 3.47
N VAL A 228 -26.71 -17.74 4.44
CA VAL A 228 -25.30 -18.02 4.81
C VAL A 228 -24.44 -18.51 3.64
N TRP A 229 -25.05 -19.18 2.65
CA TRP A 229 -24.36 -19.62 1.44
C TRP A 229 -23.71 -18.47 0.65
N MET A 230 -24.24 -17.24 0.75
CA MET A 230 -23.71 -16.08 0.04
C MET A 230 -22.27 -15.76 0.45
N VAL A 231 -21.90 -15.99 1.71
CA VAL A 231 -20.55 -15.78 2.23
C VAL A 231 -19.53 -16.65 1.50
N TRP A 232 -19.93 -17.84 1.04
CA TRP A 232 -19.06 -18.79 0.38
C TRP A 232 -19.08 -18.65 -1.15
N VAL A 233 -20.25 -18.36 -1.72
CA VAL A 233 -20.44 -18.31 -3.18
C VAL A 233 -20.01 -16.96 -3.77
N LEU A 234 -20.37 -15.84 -3.13
CA LEU A 234 -20.11 -14.51 -3.69
C LEU A 234 -18.61 -14.20 -3.85
N PRO A 235 -17.70 -14.58 -2.92
CA PRO A 235 -16.26 -14.38 -3.12
C PRO A 235 -15.70 -15.19 -4.29
N VAL A 236 -16.19 -16.41 -4.51
CA VAL A 236 -15.77 -17.26 -5.63
C VAL A 236 -16.22 -16.66 -6.95
N LEU A 237 -17.51 -16.28 -7.06
CA LEU A 237 -18.06 -15.60 -8.23
C LEU A 237 -17.35 -14.28 -8.49
N GLY A 238 -17.10 -13.51 -7.44
CA GLY A 238 -16.41 -12.22 -7.54
C GLY A 238 -14.97 -12.38 -8.03
N THR A 239 -14.25 -13.38 -7.54
CA THR A 239 -12.89 -13.70 -8.00
C THR A 239 -12.90 -14.14 -9.47
N GLY A 240 -13.87 -14.97 -9.87
CA GLY A 240 -14.06 -15.38 -11.26
C GLY A 240 -14.35 -14.20 -12.19
N ALA A 241 -15.23 -13.29 -11.78
CA ALA A 241 -15.54 -12.06 -12.51
C ALA A 241 -14.30 -11.17 -12.68
N LEU A 242 -13.50 -10.98 -11.62
CA LEU A 242 -12.25 -10.21 -11.68
C LEU A 242 -11.23 -10.85 -12.62
N LEU A 243 -11.11 -12.18 -12.63
CA LEU A 243 -10.26 -12.87 -13.59
C LEU A 243 -10.76 -12.67 -15.04
N GLY A 244 -12.08 -12.73 -15.26
CA GLY A 244 -12.69 -12.43 -16.56
C GLY A 244 -12.39 -11.01 -17.04
N ILE A 245 -12.50 -10.01 -16.16
CA ILE A 245 -12.13 -8.62 -16.46
C ILE A 245 -10.65 -8.52 -16.85
N ALA A 246 -9.76 -9.20 -16.09
CA ALA A 246 -8.33 -9.22 -16.39
C ALA A 246 -8.03 -9.82 -17.77
N LEU A 247 -8.73 -10.90 -18.13
CA LEU A 247 -8.61 -11.57 -19.43
C LEU A 247 -9.07 -10.67 -20.59
N ILE A 248 -10.20 -9.98 -20.43
CA ILE A 248 -10.72 -9.05 -21.44
C ILE A 248 -9.76 -7.87 -21.63
N ALA A 249 -9.28 -7.28 -20.52
CA ALA A 249 -8.34 -6.17 -20.57
C ALA A 249 -7.02 -6.57 -21.26
N GLU A 250 -6.53 -7.78 -21.02
CA GLU A 250 -5.34 -8.30 -21.70
C GLU A 250 -5.57 -8.54 -23.19
N ALA A 251 -6.74 -9.08 -23.58
CA ALA A 251 -7.10 -9.28 -24.97
C ALA A 251 -7.17 -7.95 -25.74
N SER A 252 -7.68 -6.88 -25.12
CA SER A 252 -7.79 -5.55 -25.74
C SER A 252 -6.47 -4.82 -25.99
N ARG A 253 -5.35 -5.30 -25.41
CA ARG A 253 -4.00 -4.73 -25.61
C ARG A 253 -3.25 -5.35 -26.79
N ARG A 254 -3.77 -6.45 -27.35
CA ARG A 254 -3.20 -7.16 -28.50
C ARG A 254 -3.90 -6.74 -29.77
#